data_AF-A0A6B3GG14-F1
#
_entry.id   AF-A0A6B3GG14-F1
#
_cell.length_a   1.000
_cell.length_b   1.000
_cell.length_c   1.000
_cell.angle_alpha   90.00
_cell.angle_beta   90.00
_cell.angle_gamma   90.00
#
_symmetry.space_group_name_H-M   'P 1'
#
loop_
_entity.id
_entity.type
_entity.pdbx_description
1 polymer ?
#
loop_
_entity_poly.entity_id
_entity_poly.type
_entity_poly.pdbx_seq_one_letter_code
_entity_poly.pdbx_strand_id
1 'polypeptide(L)' 'MSSKPVVLIAEELSPATVDALGPDFEIRHCNGADRAELLPAIADVDAILVRSATKVDAEALAAARKLRVVARA' A
#
# COMPACT_ATOMS: atom_id res chain seq x y z
N MET A 1 15.68 11.06 13.64
CA MET A 1 15.13 9.69 13.62
C MET A 1 14.32 9.59 12.35
N SER A 2 14.77 8.85 11.34
CA SER A 2 13.94 8.61 10.14
C SER A 2 12.94 7.51 10.50
N SER A 3 11.64 7.77 10.35
CA SER A 3 10.63 6.71 10.45
C SER A 3 10.88 5.69 9.34
N LYS A 4 10.58 4.42 9.61
CA LYS A 4 10.60 3.38 8.58
C LYS A 4 9.59 3.76 7.47
N PRO A 5 9.91 3.53 6.18
CA PRO A 5 8.92 3.77 5.13
C PRO A 5 7.72 2.84 5.32
N VAL A 6 6.53 3.36 5.04
CA VAL A 6 5.27 2.64 5.21
C VAL A 6 4.84 2.02 3.90
N VAL A 7 4.59 0.72 3.91
CA VAL A 7 4.15 -0.06 2.75
C VAL A 7 2.73 -0.56 3.00
N LEU A 8 1.79 -0.15 2.15
CA LEU A 8 0.41 -0.59 2.18
C LEU A 8 0.20 -1.81 1.29
N ILE A 9 -0.29 -2.90 1.86
CA ILE A 9 -0.71 -4.10 1.14
C ILE A 9 -2.23 -4.03 1.00
N ALA A 10 -2.70 -3.78 -0.22
CA ALA A 10 -4.13 -3.56 -0.50
C ALA A 10 -4.90 -4.85 -0.78
N GLU A 11 -4.19 -5.97 -0.99
CA GLU A 11 -4.78 -7.28 -1.27
C GLU A 11 -3.97 -8.37 -0.58
N GLU A 12 -4.58 -9.53 -0.37
CA GLU A 12 -3.90 -10.65 0.25
C GLU A 12 -2.65 -11.07 -0.55
N LEU A 13 -1.53 -11.13 0.14
CA LEU A 13 -0.26 -11.61 -0.36
C LEU A 13 0.14 -12.86 0.42
N SER A 14 0.91 -13.73 -0.22
CA SER A 14 1.44 -14.89 0.48
C SER A 14 2.39 -14.42 1.60
N PRO A 15 2.47 -15.15 2.73
CA PRO A 15 3.38 -14.82 3.83
C PRO A 15 4.83 -14.63 3.37
N ALA A 16 5.29 -15.45 2.42
CA ALA A 16 6.62 -15.34 1.85
C ALA A 16 6.92 -13.98 1.19
N THR A 17 5.93 -13.32 0.58
CA THR A 17 6.11 -11.98 0.00
C THR A 17 6.20 -10.91 1.09
N VAL A 18 5.45 -11.05 2.18
CA VAL A 18 5.52 -10.15 3.33
C VAL A 18 6.86 -10.29 4.03
N ASP A 19 7.32 -11.53 4.24
CA ASP A 19 8.63 -11.82 4.84
C ASP A 19 9.79 -11.28 4.00
N ALA A 20 9.65 -11.29 2.66
CA ALA A 20 10.65 -10.76 1.73
C ALA A 20 10.80 -9.23 1.78
N LEU A 21 9.78 -8.49 2.23
CA LEU A 21 9.90 -7.04 2.48
C LEU A 21 10.83 -6.76 3.66
N GLY A 22 10.92 -7.69 4.62
CA GLY A 22 11.82 -7.60 5.75
C GLY A 22 11.43 -6.53 6.78
N PRO A 23 12.24 -6.37 7.84
CA PRO A 23 11.91 -5.53 8.99
C PRO A 23 12.15 -4.03 8.75
N ASP A 24 12.63 -3.63 7.58
CA ASP A 24 13.00 -2.24 7.27
C ASP A 24 11.78 -1.35 6.98
N PHE A 25 10.62 -1.96 6.77
CA PHE A 25 9.36 -1.26 6.46
C PHE A 25 8.34 -1.43 7.58
N GLU A 26 7.45 -0.45 7.71
CA GLU A 26 6.20 -0.61 8.44
C GLU A 26 5.14 -1.14 7.45
N ILE A 27 4.65 -2.36 7.70
CA ILE A 27 3.65 -2.98 6.84
C ILE A 27 2.26 -2.65 7.37
N ARG A 28 1.40 -2.13 6.50
CA ARG A 28 -0.03 -1.89 6.75
C ARG A 28 -0.86 -2.68 5.76
N HIS A 29 -2.09 -2.99 6.14
CA HIS A 29 -3.03 -3.71 5.30
C HIS A 29 -4.33 -2.93 5.19
N CYS A 30 -4.95 -2.99 4.02
CA CYS A 30 -6.32 -2.55 3.82
C CYS A 30 -7.01 -3.43 2.78
N ASN A 31 -8.34 -3.37 2.72
CA ASN A 31 -9.10 -3.89 1.60
C ASN A 31 -9.08 -2.88 0.43
N GLY A 32 -8.20 -3.10 -0.55
CA GLY A 32 -8.06 -2.25 -1.75
C GLY A 32 -9.24 -2.31 -2.72
N ALA A 33 -10.10 -3.32 -2.60
CA ALA A 33 -11.36 -3.36 -3.34
C ALA A 33 -12.43 -2.44 -2.72
N ASP A 34 -12.30 -2.10 -1.43
CA ASP A 34 -13.15 -1.12 -0.78
C ASP A 34 -12.55 0.28 -0.93
N ARG A 35 -13.21 1.11 -1.74
CA ARG A 35 -12.77 2.49 -2.00
C ARG A 35 -12.78 3.35 -0.73
N ALA A 36 -13.74 3.14 0.17
CA ALA A 36 -13.86 3.90 1.40
C ALA A 36 -12.73 3.57 2.39
N GLU A 37 -12.15 2.37 2.29
CA GLU A 37 -10.99 1.96 3.08
C GLU A 37 -9.67 2.35 2.41
N LEU A 38 -9.56 2.20 1.08
CA LEU A 38 -8.35 2.50 0.32
C LEU A 38 -7.93 3.98 0.41
N LEU A 39 -8.87 4.91 0.21
CA LEU A 39 -8.56 6.34 0.15
C LEU A 39 -7.93 6.91 1.44
N PRO A 40 -8.46 6.63 2.64
CA PRO A 40 -7.78 7.04 3.86
C PRO A 40 -6.50 6.25 4.11
N ALA A 41 -6.45 4.95 3.78
CA ALA A 41 -5.28 4.10 4.04
C ALA A 41 -4.06 4.49 3.19
N ILE A 42 -4.25 4.96 1.96
CA ILE A 42 -3.16 5.34 1.05
C ILE A 42 -2.60 6.75 1.33
N ALA A 43 -3.25 7.54 2.18
CA ALA A 43 -2.97 8.96 2.33
C ALA A 43 -1.57 9.27 2.91
N ASP A 44 -1.07 8.40 3.79
CA ASP A 44 0.17 8.62 4.55
C ASP A 44 1.27 7.58 4.29
N VAL A 45 1.16 6.80 3.22
CA VAL A 45 2.08 5.68 2.91
C VAL A 45 3.11 6.04 1.84
N ASP A 46 4.26 5.38 1.89
CA ASP A 46 5.36 5.60 0.94
C ASP A 46 5.24 4.69 -0.29
N ALA A 47 4.66 3.51 -0.13
CA ALA A 47 4.43 2.55 -1.21
C ALA A 47 3.10 1.80 -1.04
N ILE A 48 2.54 1.32 -2.15
CA ILE A 48 1.37 0.43 -2.16
C ILE A 48 1.65 -0.80 -3.05
N LEU A 49 1.30 -1.99 -2.56
CA LEU A 49 1.27 -3.25 -3.30
C LEU A 49 -0.18 -3.62 -3.62
N VAL A 50 -0.44 -3.87 -4.91
CA VAL A 50 -1.76 -4.21 -5.44
C VAL A 50 -1.72 -5.46 -6.30
N ARG A 51 -2.89 -6.10 -6.47
CA ARG A 51 -3.17 -7.13 -7.47
C ARG A 51 -4.35 -6.67 -8.33
N SER A 52 -5.18 -7.59 -8.82
CA SER A 52 -6.23 -7.32 -9.80
C SER A 52 -7.51 -6.72 -9.22
N ALA A 53 -7.76 -6.83 -7.91
CA ALA A 53 -8.97 -6.29 -7.30
C ALA A 53 -8.85 -4.80 -6.99
N THR A 54 -7.63 -4.28 -6.80
CA THR A 54 -7.39 -2.87 -6.49
C THR A 54 -7.15 -2.04 -7.75
N LYS A 55 -7.94 -0.99 -7.92
CA LYS A 55 -7.75 -0.02 -9.02
C LYS A 55 -7.09 1.26 -8.50
N VAL A 56 -5.80 1.43 -8.77
CA VAL A 56 -5.09 2.69 -8.48
C VAL A 56 -5.34 3.67 -9.62
N ASP A 57 -6.32 4.54 -9.45
CA ASP A 57 -6.73 5.57 -10.40
C ASP A 57 -6.35 6.98 -9.92
N ALA A 58 -6.73 8.01 -10.69
CA ALA A 58 -6.39 9.40 -10.39
C ALA A 58 -6.87 9.86 -9.01
N GLU A 59 -8.01 9.34 -8.53
CA GLU A 59 -8.53 9.64 -7.19
C GLU A 59 -7.62 9.05 -6.10
N ALA A 60 -7.26 7.76 -6.21
CA ALA A 60 -6.33 7.14 -5.28
C ALA A 60 -4.98 7.87 -5.25
N LEU A 61 -4.43 8.22 -6.42
CA LEU A 61 -3.17 8.94 -6.51
C LEU A 61 -3.27 10.37 -5.92
N ALA A 62 -4.40 11.05 -6.09
CA ALA A 62 -4.62 12.37 -5.50
C ALA A 62 -4.74 12.32 -3.96
N ALA A 63 -5.29 11.23 -3.41
CA ALA A 63 -5.31 10.99 -1.97
C ALA A 63 -3.91 10.66 -1.40
N ALA A 64 -3.06 10.01 -2.20
CA ALA A 64 -1.79 9.44 -1.78
C ALA A 64 -0.62 10.46 -1.78
N ARG A 65 -0.66 11.42 -0.84
CA ARG A 65 0.24 12.59 -0.83
C ARG A 65 1.73 12.28 -0.68
N LYS A 66 2.07 11.13 -0.10
CA LYS A 66 3.46 10.70 0.14
C LYS A 66 3.91 9.56 -0.77
N LEU A 67 3.01 9.04 -1.59
CA LEU A 67 3.25 7.81 -2.34
C LEU A 67 4.34 8.01 -3.38
N ARG A 68 5.34 7.12 -3.33
CA ARG A 68 6.49 7.14 -4.24
C ARG A 68 6.47 5.97 -5.21
N VAL A 69 5.88 4.84 -4.81
CA VAL A 69 5.90 3.58 -5.57
C VAL A 69 4.54 2.91 -5.55
N VAL A 70 4.05 2.52 -6.72
CA VAL A 70 2.94 1.56 -6.89
C VAL A 70 3.54 0.29 -7.47
N ALA A 71 3.46 -0.81 -6.72
CA ALA A 71 3.92 -2.12 -7.15
C ALA A 71 2.72 -3.02 -7.44
N ARG A 72 2.74 -3.71 -8.59
CA ARG A 72 1.70 -4.65 -8.98
C ARG A 72 2.27 -6.06 -9.03
N ALA A 73 1.66 -6.96 -8.26
CA ALA A 73 1.96 -8.39 -8.28
C ALA A 73 1.13 -9.13 -9.35
#